data_AF-A0A1H3TU08-F1
#
_entry.id   AF-A0A1H3TU08-F1
#
_cell.length_a   1.000
_cell.length_b   1.000
_cell.length_c   1.000
_cell.angle_alpha   90.00
_cell.angle_beta   90.00
_cell.angle_gamma   90.00
#
_symmetry.space_group_name_H-M   'P 1'
#
loop_
_entity.id
_entity.type
_entity.pdbx_description
1 polymer ?
#
loop_
_entity_poly.entity_id
_entity_poly.type
_entity_poly.pdbx_seq_one_letter_code
_entity_poly.pdbx_strand_id
1 'polypeptide(L)'
;MSDASKPTPGPWIHGNWLKAVEGGIDEAGWCEVWMIEADGVKSLPFVACKHQDMQANAALIAEAGTVHHETGLTPRQLVEQRNALVAALAGLDEAYCRAGTSLSRDERTEDRKRLIAARAALALVKGAKP
;
A
#
# COMPACT_ATOMS: atom_id res chain seq x y z
N MET A 1 -12.01 0.25 -23.49
CA MET A 1 -12.22 1.40 -22.59
C MET A 1 -11.41 1.12 -21.34
N SER A 2 -10.41 1.94 -21.05
CA SER A 2 -9.63 1.81 -19.81
C SER A 2 -10.48 2.36 -18.67
N ASP A 3 -11.08 1.47 -17.89
CA ASP A 3 -11.54 1.81 -16.54
C ASP A 3 -10.30 2.05 -15.68
N ALA A 4 -9.61 3.17 -15.95
CA ALA A 4 -8.76 3.77 -14.96
C ALA A 4 -9.70 4.19 -13.84
N SER A 5 -9.77 3.38 -12.78
CA SER A 5 -10.41 3.74 -11.52
C SER A 5 -10.09 5.20 -11.26
N LYS A 6 -11.11 6.04 -11.07
CA LYS A 6 -10.89 7.45 -10.70
C LYS A 6 -9.88 7.47 -9.55
N PRO A 7 -8.85 8.34 -9.58
CA PRO A 7 -7.88 8.39 -8.51
C PRO A 7 -8.62 8.52 -7.18
N THR A 8 -8.30 7.67 -6.21
CA THR A 8 -8.92 7.76 -4.89
C THR A 8 -8.65 9.17 -4.37
N PRO A 9 -9.70 9.97 -4.07
CA PRO A 9 -9.54 11.29 -3.50
C PRO A 9 -8.69 11.21 -2.23
N GLY A 10 -8.00 12.27 -1.85
CA GLY A 10 -7.16 12.25 -0.65
C GLY A 10 -6.56 13.64 -0.40
N PRO A 11 -5.89 13.84 0.74
CA PRO A 11 -5.58 12.86 1.79
C PRO A 11 -6.81 12.40 2.59
N TRP A 12 -6.76 11.19 3.13
CA TRP A 12 -7.79 10.67 4.03
C TRP A 12 -7.36 10.97 5.46
N ILE A 13 -8.15 11.75 6.18
CA ILE A 13 -7.80 12.20 7.53
C ILE A 13 -8.70 11.45 8.52
N HIS A 14 -8.09 10.85 9.54
CA HIS A 14 -8.84 10.44 10.72
C HIS A 14 -9.13 11.70 11.55
N GLY A 15 -10.38 12.17 11.56
CA GLY A 15 -10.76 13.34 12.36
C GLY A 15 -10.59 13.07 13.85
N ASN A 16 -10.30 14.09 14.65
CA ASN A 16 -10.45 13.98 16.11
C ASN A 16 -11.96 13.89 16.40
N TRP A 17 -12.42 12.70 16.77
CA TRP A 17 -13.83 12.28 16.83
C TRP A 17 -14.62 12.88 18.00
N LEU A 18 -14.63 14.20 18.18
CA LEU A 18 -15.49 14.89 19.15
C LEU A 18 -16.83 15.37 18.56
N LYS A 19 -17.13 15.04 17.30
CA LYS A 19 -18.41 15.38 16.64
C LYS A 19 -19.21 14.21 16.07
N ALA A 20 -18.77 12.95 16.23
CA ALA A 20 -19.63 11.79 15.96
C ALA A 20 -20.41 11.32 17.20
N VAL A 21 -20.73 12.25 18.10
CA VAL A 21 -21.46 11.97 19.33
C VAL A 21 -22.97 11.86 19.10
N GLU A 22 -23.44 11.83 17.84
CA GLU A 22 -24.86 11.60 17.51
C GLU A 22 -25.13 10.26 16.81
N GLY A 23 -24.12 9.39 16.68
CA GLY A 23 -24.32 7.98 16.36
C GLY A 23 -24.18 7.17 17.65
N GLY A 24 -25.27 7.00 18.39
CA GLY A 24 -25.26 6.30 19.67
C GLY A 24 -24.62 4.91 19.54
N ILE A 25 -23.78 4.55 20.50
CA ILE A 25 -23.31 3.18 20.68
C ILE A 25 -24.56 2.34 20.98
N ASP A 26 -24.84 1.30 20.20
CA ASP A 26 -25.95 0.41 20.53
C ASP A 26 -25.65 -0.42 21.79
N GLU A 27 -26.67 -1.05 22.38
CA GLU A 27 -26.51 -1.86 23.59
C GLU A 27 -25.53 -3.05 23.42
N ALA A 28 -25.19 -3.38 22.17
CA ALA A 28 -24.23 -4.43 21.81
C ALA A 28 -22.80 -3.90 21.55
N GLY A 29 -22.57 -2.59 21.70
CA GLY A 29 -21.24 -1.97 21.60
C GLY A 29 -20.80 -1.64 20.17
N TRP A 30 -21.72 -1.63 19.20
CA TRP A 30 -21.45 -1.25 17.82
C TRP A 30 -21.56 0.26 17.62
N CYS A 31 -20.67 0.80 16.79
CA CYS A 31 -20.63 2.22 16.45
C CYS A 31 -20.68 2.41 14.94
N GLU A 32 -21.31 3.49 14.48
CA GLU A 32 -21.27 3.92 13.09
C GLU A 32 -20.06 4.84 12.85
N VAL A 33 -19.23 4.48 11.87
CA VAL A 33 -18.05 5.26 11.47
C VAL A 33 -18.33 5.99 10.16
N TRP A 34 -18.29 7.32 10.18
CA TRP A 34 -18.39 8.18 9.01
C TRP A 34 -17.01 8.72 8.61
N MET A 35 -16.55 8.43 7.40
CA MET A 35 -15.31 9.03 6.88
C MET A 35 -15.61 10.36 6.17
N ILE A 36 -14.67 11.31 6.24
CA ILE A 36 -14.80 12.66 5.66
C ILE A 36 -13.62 12.87 4.70
N GLU A 37 -13.88 13.32 3.46
CA GLU A 37 -12.84 13.74 2.52
C GLU A 37 -12.38 15.17 2.87
N ALA A 38 -11.14 15.56 2.50
CA ALA A 38 -10.57 16.86 2.83
C ALA A 38 -11.39 18.07 2.31
N ASP A 39 -12.25 17.87 1.30
CA ASP A 39 -13.11 18.87 0.65
C ASP A 39 -14.59 18.83 1.11
N GLY A 40 -14.96 17.93 2.03
CA GLY A 40 -16.31 17.83 2.58
C GLY A 40 -16.70 16.43 3.07
N VAL A 41 -17.90 16.31 3.66
CA VAL A 41 -18.42 15.02 4.14
C VAL A 41 -18.96 14.21 2.96
N LYS A 42 -18.24 13.16 2.54
CA LYS A 42 -18.81 12.07 1.75
C LYS A 42 -18.90 10.83 2.63
N SER A 43 -20.12 10.39 2.91
CA SER A 43 -20.38 9.18 3.67
C SER A 43 -19.76 7.97 2.96
N LEU A 44 -18.78 7.34 3.58
CA LEU A 44 -18.39 5.98 3.22
C LEU A 44 -19.29 4.96 3.92
N PRO A 45 -19.47 3.77 3.31
CA PRO A 45 -20.34 2.76 3.88
C PRO A 45 -19.83 2.30 5.25
N PHE A 46 -20.72 2.42 6.22
CA PHE A 46 -20.86 1.62 7.45
C PHE A 46 -19.77 0.56 7.68
N VAL A 47 -18.93 0.80 8.69
CA VAL A 47 -18.10 -0.25 9.30
C VAL A 47 -18.60 -0.48 10.71
N ALA A 48 -19.44 -1.49 10.89
CA ALA A 48 -19.75 -2.01 12.22
C ALA A 48 -18.43 -2.50 12.86
N CYS A 49 -17.96 -1.82 13.89
CA CYS A 49 -16.85 -2.29 14.69
C CYS A 49 -17.17 -2.10 16.19
N LYS A 50 -16.52 -2.92 17.03
CA LYS A 50 -16.59 -2.75 18.48
C LYS A 50 -15.97 -1.40 18.85
N HIS A 51 -16.64 -0.64 19.71
CA HIS A 51 -16.22 0.70 20.14
C HIS A 51 -14.72 0.82 20.50
N GLN A 52 -14.16 -0.18 21.18
CA GLN A 52 -12.76 -0.20 21.62
C GLN A 52 -11.74 -0.16 20.46
N ASP A 53 -12.09 -0.68 19.28
CA ASP A 53 -11.19 -0.80 18.13
C ASP A 53 -11.50 0.25 17.05
N MET A 54 -12.54 1.08 17.26
CA MET A 54 -13.05 2.02 16.27
C MET A 54 -12.00 3.04 15.81
N GLN A 55 -11.28 3.64 16.74
CA GLN A 55 -10.23 4.63 16.43
C GLN A 55 -9.08 3.98 15.65
N ALA A 56 -8.67 2.78 16.05
CA ALA A 56 -7.60 2.04 15.39
C ALA A 56 -7.99 1.61 13.96
N ASN A 57 -9.21 1.10 13.78
CA ASN A 57 -9.73 0.69 12.48
C ASN A 57 -9.91 1.90 11.55
N ALA A 58 -10.46 3.02 12.05
CA ALA A 58 -10.62 4.24 11.26
C ALA A 58 -9.26 4.81 10.83
N ALA A 59 -8.27 4.82 11.73
CA ALA A 59 -6.90 5.22 11.40
C ALA A 59 -6.29 4.31 10.31
N LEU A 60 -6.46 2.99 10.41
CA LEU A 60 -5.95 2.03 9.44
C LEU A 60 -6.59 2.23 8.04
N ILE A 61 -7.89 2.49 7.98
CA ILE A 61 -8.58 2.74 6.70
C ILE A 61 -8.13 4.07 6.09
N ALA A 62 -7.99 5.12 6.92
CA ALA A 62 -7.49 6.42 6.46
C ALA A 62 -6.04 6.32 5.93
N GLU A 63 -5.19 5.56 6.59
CA GLU A 63 -3.84 5.27 6.11
C GLU A 63 -3.87 4.53 4.76
N ALA A 64 -4.68 3.47 4.64
CA ALA A 64 -4.79 2.72 3.39
C ALA A 64 -5.31 3.58 2.23
N GLY A 65 -6.29 4.46 2.48
CA GLY A 65 -6.81 5.40 1.50
C GLY A 65 -5.77 6.43 1.07
N THR A 66 -5.02 6.98 2.02
CA THR A 66 -3.93 7.93 1.75
C THR A 66 -2.78 7.27 0.98
N VAL A 67 -2.38 6.06 1.37
CA VAL A 67 -1.36 5.28 0.63
C VAL A 67 -1.78 5.06 -0.82
N HIS A 68 -3.04 4.70 -1.06
CA HIS A 68 -3.53 4.54 -2.43
C HIS A 68 -3.59 5.86 -3.18
N HIS A 69 -3.98 6.96 -2.53
CA HIS A 69 -3.98 8.29 -3.12
C HIS A 69 -2.56 8.72 -3.56
N GLU A 70 -1.55 8.50 -2.72
CA GLU A 70 -0.16 8.91 -2.99
C GLU A 70 0.54 8.00 -4.00
N THR A 71 0.26 6.69 -3.96
CA THR A 71 1.02 5.70 -4.74
C THR A 71 0.26 5.16 -5.95
N GLY A 72 -1.07 5.29 -5.97
CA GLY A 72 -1.94 4.59 -6.92
C GLY A 72 -1.99 3.07 -6.74
N LEU A 73 -1.38 2.53 -5.68
CA LEU A 73 -1.30 1.11 -5.39
C LEU A 73 -2.24 0.75 -4.24
N THR A 74 -2.94 -0.37 -4.35
CA THR A 74 -3.63 -0.96 -3.19
C THR A 74 -2.60 -1.46 -2.16
N PRO A 75 -2.96 -1.59 -0.87
CA PRO A 75 -2.06 -2.12 0.14
C PRO A 75 -1.44 -3.48 -0.25
N ARG A 76 -2.23 -4.36 -0.89
CA ARG A 76 -1.74 -5.65 -1.41
C ARG A 76 -0.70 -5.47 -2.51
N GLN A 77 -0.96 -4.61 -3.49
CA GLN A 77 0.01 -4.33 -4.57
C GLN A 77 1.29 -3.70 -4.04
N LEU A 78 1.21 -2.84 -3.02
CA LEU A 78 2.38 -2.27 -2.36
C LEU A 78 3.22 -3.35 -1.66
N VAL A 79 2.55 -4.30 -0.97
CA VAL A 79 3.23 -5.46 -0.36
C VAL A 79 3.90 -6.33 -1.44
N GLU A 80 3.19 -6.64 -2.53
CA GLU A 80 3.72 -7.45 -3.63
C GLU A 80 4.93 -6.76 -4.29
N GLN A 81 4.86 -5.45 -4.54
CA GLN A 81 5.97 -4.67 -5.10
C GLN A 81 7.19 -4.68 -4.16
N ARG A 82 6.97 -4.46 -2.86
CA ARG A 82 8.03 -4.49 -1.83
C ARG A 82 8.69 -5.87 -1.74
N ASN A 83 7.91 -6.94 -1.75
CA ASN A 83 8.44 -8.31 -1.74
C ASN A 83 9.26 -8.62 -3.00
N ALA A 84 8.79 -8.18 -4.18
CA ALA A 84 9.53 -8.32 -5.42
C ALA A 84 10.86 -7.55 -5.40
N LEU A 85 10.88 -6.33 -4.83
CA LEU A 85 12.10 -5.55 -4.66
C LEU A 85 13.09 -6.26 -3.73
N VAL A 86 12.64 -6.75 -2.58
CA VAL A 86 13.49 -7.47 -1.61
C VAL A 86 14.12 -8.70 -2.26
N ALA A 87 13.33 -9.51 -2.98
CA ALA A 87 13.84 -10.70 -3.67
C ALA A 87 14.87 -10.35 -4.76
N ALA A 88 14.63 -9.28 -5.52
CA ALA A 88 15.54 -8.85 -6.55
C ALA A 88 16.86 -8.28 -6.00
N LEU A 89 16.81 -7.58 -4.86
CA LEU A 89 18.00 -7.11 -4.14
C LEU A 89 18.81 -8.26 -3.55
N ALA A 90 18.16 -9.29 -2.98
CA ALA A 90 18.86 -10.48 -2.50
C ALA A 90 19.61 -11.19 -3.63
N GLY A 91 18.97 -11.36 -4.80
CA GLY A 91 19.66 -11.89 -5.98
C GLY A 91 20.84 -11.02 -6.41
N LEU A 92 20.68 -9.69 -6.40
CA LEU A 92 21.78 -8.79 -6.74
C LEU A 92 22.96 -8.88 -5.76
N ASP A 93 22.68 -9.04 -4.46
CA ASP A 93 23.70 -9.24 -3.42
C ASP A 93 24.49 -10.54 -3.64
N GLU A 94 23.82 -11.64 -3.98
CA GLU A 94 24.48 -12.91 -4.36
C GLU A 94 25.42 -12.71 -5.56
N ALA A 95 24.95 -12.02 -6.60
CA ALA A 95 25.73 -11.73 -7.80
C ALA A 95 26.93 -10.82 -7.49
N TYR A 96 26.76 -9.86 -6.59
CA TYR A 96 27.82 -8.96 -6.15
C TYR A 96 28.88 -9.68 -5.31
N CYS A 97 28.46 -10.52 -4.36
CA CYS A 97 29.38 -11.29 -3.51
C CYS A 97 30.30 -12.22 -4.29
N ARG A 98 29.84 -12.74 -5.44
CA ARG A 98 30.65 -13.59 -6.33
C ARG A 98 31.39 -12.81 -7.43
N ALA A 99 31.25 -11.48 -7.47
CA ALA A 99 31.96 -10.65 -8.43
C ALA A 99 33.48 -10.79 -8.24
N GLY A 100 34.20 -10.95 -9.36
CA GLY A 100 35.65 -11.16 -9.34
C GLY A 100 36.08 -12.62 -9.24
N THR A 101 35.14 -13.56 -9.10
CA THR A 101 35.42 -15.00 -9.24
C THR A 101 35.31 -15.46 -10.70
N SER A 102 35.94 -16.59 -11.02
CA SER A 102 35.85 -17.19 -12.35
C SER A 102 34.46 -17.80 -12.59
N LEU A 103 33.56 -17.02 -13.20
CA LEU A 103 32.20 -17.47 -13.52
C LEU A 103 32.15 -18.16 -14.89
N SER A 104 31.41 -19.26 -14.97
CA SER A 104 30.97 -19.92 -16.21
C SER A 104 30.01 -19.05 -17.01
N ARG A 105 29.72 -19.47 -18.25
CA ARG A 105 28.76 -18.77 -19.12
C ARG A 105 27.35 -18.74 -18.51
N ASP A 106 26.93 -19.84 -17.89
CA ASP A 106 25.58 -20.00 -17.35
C ASP A 106 25.41 -19.13 -16.09
N GLU A 107 26.42 -19.09 -15.23
CA GLU A 107 26.47 -18.20 -14.06
C GLU A 107 26.40 -16.73 -14.46
N ARG A 108 27.19 -16.29 -15.45
CA ARG A 108 27.10 -14.91 -15.95
C ARG A 108 25.72 -14.59 -16.51
N THR A 109 25.08 -15.57 -17.14
CA THR A 109 23.73 -15.42 -17.68
C THR A 109 22.70 -15.28 -16.56
N GLU A 110 22.86 -16.03 -15.48
CA GLU A 110 22.05 -15.94 -14.27
C GLU A 110 22.20 -14.57 -13.58
N ASP A 111 23.42 -14.08 -13.40
CA ASP A 111 23.67 -12.75 -12.80
C ASP A 111 23.09 -11.63 -13.65
N ARG A 112 23.17 -11.77 -14.97
CA ARG A 112 22.50 -10.83 -15.88
C ARG A 112 20.99 -10.84 -15.67
N LYS A 113 20.35 -12.00 -15.47
CA LYS A 113 18.91 -12.10 -15.17
C LYS A 113 18.58 -11.43 -13.84
N ARG A 114 19.38 -11.67 -12.79
CA ARG A 114 19.23 -11.01 -11.48
C ARG A 114 19.29 -9.48 -11.60
N LEU A 115 20.26 -8.95 -12.36
CA LEU A 115 20.37 -7.51 -12.62
C LEU A 115 19.18 -6.95 -13.39
N ILE A 116 18.66 -7.67 -14.39
CA ILE A 116 17.45 -7.28 -15.13
C ILE A 116 16.25 -7.23 -14.17
N ALA A 117 16.08 -8.24 -13.32
CA ALA A 117 15.00 -8.28 -12.33
C ALA A 117 15.09 -7.12 -11.33
N ALA A 118 16.29 -6.82 -10.81
CA ALA A 118 16.51 -5.69 -9.91
C ALA A 118 16.19 -4.34 -10.56
N ARG A 119 16.56 -4.15 -11.84
CA ARG A 119 16.21 -2.95 -12.60
C ARG A 119 14.71 -2.82 -12.82
N ALA A 120 14.03 -3.92 -13.15
CA ALA A 120 12.58 -3.92 -13.33
C ALA A 120 11.84 -3.60 -12.02
N ALA A 121 12.24 -4.21 -10.90
CA ALA A 121 11.67 -3.92 -9.59
C ALA A 121 11.90 -2.47 -9.16
N LEU A 122 13.10 -1.92 -9.40
CA LEU A 122 13.41 -0.53 -9.10
C LEU A 122 12.59 0.46 -9.96
N ALA A 123 12.35 0.13 -11.23
CA ALA A 123 11.52 0.95 -12.11
C ALA A 123 10.08 1.05 -11.58
N LEU A 124 9.50 -0.08 -11.16
CA LEU A 124 8.15 -0.12 -10.59
C LEU A 124 8.03 0.74 -9.32
N VAL A 125 9.02 0.68 -8.43
CA VAL A 125 9.04 1.46 -7.18
C VAL A 125 9.19 2.96 -7.45
N LYS A 126 9.93 3.34 -8.50
CA LYS A 126 10.08 4.75 -8.91
C LYS A 126 8.84 5.32 -9.62
N GLY A 127 7.74 4.56 -9.69
CA GLY A 127 6.52 4.99 -10.37
C GLY A 127 6.61 4.92 -11.90
N ALA A 128 7.61 4.25 -12.46
CA ALA A 128 7.59 3.93 -13.89
C ALA A 128 6.51 2.86 -14.11
N LYS A 129 5.42 3.25 -14.79
CA LYS A 129 4.44 2.27 -15.26
C LYS A 129 5.13 1.29 -16.21
N PRO A 130 4.81 -0.02 -16.13
CA PRO A 130 5.27 -1.00 -17.10
C PRO A 130 4.81 -0.67 -18.52
#